data_AF-A0A951TN92-F1
#
_entry.id   AF-A0A951TN92-F1
#
_cell.length_a   1.000
_cell.length_b   1.000
_cell.length_c   1.000
_cell.angle_alpha   90.00
_cell.angle_beta   90.00
_cell.angle_gamma   90.00
#
_symmetry.space_group_name_H-M   'P 1'
#
loop_
_entity.id
_entity.type
_entity.pdbx_description
1 polymer ?
#
loop_
_entity_poly.entity_id
_entity_poly.type
_entity_poly.pdbx_seq_one_letter_code
_entity_poly.pdbx_strand_id
1 'polypeptide(L)' 'IIVFIFCWNDFLFAISLTSTEAARTVPAATAFFTASSNFINPTGQIAAAAIVVTVPIIVMVLIFQRRIVAGLTAGAVKG' A
#
# COMPACT_ATOMS: atom_id res chain seq x y z
N ILE A 1 -9.34 -9.90 -4.36
CA ILE A 1 -8.42 -8.84 -4.83
C ILE A 1 -8.78 -7.46 -4.27
N ILE A 2 -10.02 -6.97 -4.42
CA ILE A 2 -10.45 -5.66 -3.87
C ILE A 2 -10.26 -5.58 -2.35
N VAL A 3 -10.71 -6.61 -1.61
CA VAL A 3 -10.51 -6.69 -0.14
C VAL A 3 -9.03 -6.68 0.24
N PHE A 4 -8.17 -7.36 -0.54
CA PHE A 4 -6.73 -7.35 -0.31
C PHE A 4 -6.15 -5.94 -0.51
N ILE A 5 -6.50 -5.26 -1.59
CA ILE A 5 -6.04 -3.88 -1.86
C ILE A 5 -6.50 -2.95 -0.73
N PHE A 6 -7.73 -3.10 -0.25
CA PHE A 6 -8.27 -2.31 0.83
C PHE A 6 -7.52 -2.53 2.14
N CYS A 7 -7.32 -3.79 2.56
CA CYS A 7 -6.56 -4.12 3.77
C CYS A 7 -5.07 -3.75 3.65
N TRP A 8 -4.48 -3.84 2.46
CA TRP A 8 -3.09 -3.48 2.23
C TRP A 8 -2.85 -1.96 2.28
N ASN A 9 -3.88 -1.15 1.99
CA ASN A 9 -3.79 0.30 2.02
C ASN A 9 -4.16 0.92 3.39
N ASP A 10 -4.67 0.12 4.33
CA ASP A 10 -5.22 0.63 5.59
C ASP A 10 -4.11 1.15 6.53
N PHE A 11 -3.83 2.45 6.39
CA PHE A 11 -2.81 3.17 7.13
C PHE A 11 -3.24 3.52 8.56
N LEU A 12 -4.48 3.97 8.74
CA LEU A 12 -4.98 4.49 10.02
C LEU A 12 -5.04 3.42 11.10
N PHE A 13 -5.52 2.23 10.74
CA PHE A 13 -5.55 1.10 11.67
C PHE A 13 -4.14 0.65 12.03
N ALA A 14 -3.24 0.63 11.04
CA ALA A 14 -1.87 0.19 11.22
C ALA A 14 -1.02 1.15 12.08
N ILE A 15 -1.21 2.46 12.03
CA ILE A 15 -0.50 3.36 12.95
C ILE A 15 -1.09 3.36 14.37
N SER A 16 -2.39 3.06 14.50
CA SER A 16 -3.10 3.16 15.78
C SER A 16 -2.95 1.91 16.64
N LEU A 17 -2.94 0.72 16.04
CA LEU A 17 -2.88 -0.56 16.78
C LEU A 17 -1.47 -1.14 16.90
N THR A 18 -0.50 -0.59 16.19
CA THR A 18 0.82 -1.22 16.05
C THR A 18 1.90 -0.46 16.78
N SER A 19 2.37 -1.00 17.89
CA SER A 19 3.39 -0.36 18.74
C SER A 19 4.82 -0.87 18.51
N THR A 20 5.00 -2.03 17.86
CA THR A 20 6.32 -2.66 17.64
C THR A 20 6.71 -2.68 16.17
N GLU A 21 8.00 -2.51 15.86
CA GLU A 21 8.52 -2.51 14.48
C GLU A 21 8.20 -3.81 13.73
N ALA A 22 8.19 -4.95 14.42
CA ALA A 22 7.93 -6.26 13.81
C ALA A 22 6.47 -6.47 13.38
N ALA A 23 5.52 -5.74 13.96
CA ALA A 23 4.10 -5.85 13.62
C ALA A 23 3.65 -4.77 12.62
N ARG A 24 4.48 -3.74 12.36
CA ARG A 24 4.13 -2.62 11.48
C ARG A 24 3.99 -3.07 10.04
N THR A 25 2.86 -2.69 9.44
CA THR A 25 2.64 -2.88 8.01
C THR A 25 3.51 -1.91 7.21
N VAL A 26 3.86 -2.31 5.99
CA VAL A 26 4.72 -1.53 5.09
C VAL A 26 4.28 -0.06 4.95
N PRO A 27 2.98 0.27 4.77
CA PRO A 27 2.53 1.65 4.69
C PRO A 27 2.66 2.43 6.01
N ALA A 28 2.48 1.78 7.17
CA ALA A 28 2.66 2.44 8.46
C ALA A 28 4.13 2.72 8.76
N ALA A 29 5.03 1.81 8.38
CA ALA A 29 6.47 1.98 8.54
C ALA A 29 7.02 3.18 7.74
N THR A 30 6.42 3.52 6.59
CA THR A 30 6.91 4.64 5.77
C THR A 30 6.76 6.00 6.47
N ALA A 31 5.76 6.17 7.35
CA ALA A 31 5.55 7.39 8.11
C ALA A 31 6.65 7.63 9.17
N PHE A 32 7.31 6.57 9.64
CA PHE A 32 8.39 6.67 10.63
C PHE A 32 9.77 6.96 10.00
N PHE A 33 9.91 6.90 8.66
CA PHE A 33 11.14 7.33 8.00
C PHE A 33 11.42 8.82 8.21
N THR A 34 10.38 9.65 8.26
CA THR A 34 10.51 11.08 8.55
C THR A 34 10.98 11.35 9.98
N ALA A 35 10.68 10.45 10.93
CA ALA A 35 11.06 10.60 12.34
C ALA A 35 12.52 10.20 12.64
N SER A 36 13.13 9.36 11.78
CA SER A 36 14.44 8.76 12.05
C SER A 36 15.62 9.60 11.55
N SER A 37 15.40 10.54 10.63
CA SER A 37 16.48 11.30 9.97
C SER A 37 16.25 12.80 10.07
N ASN A 38 16.65 13.39 11.20
CA ASN A 38 16.58 14.83 11.45
C ASN A 38 17.66 15.66 10.72
N PHE A 39 18.59 15.02 9.96
CA PHE A 39 19.79 15.69 9.42
C PHE A 39 20.03 15.50 7.91
N ILE A 40 19.21 14.72 7.21
CA ILE A 40 19.29 14.50 5.75
C ILE A 40 17.87 14.57 5.20
N ASN A 41 17.67 15.35 4.14
CA ASN A 41 16.39 15.47 3.45
C ASN A 41 15.89 14.07 3.04
N PRO A 42 14.89 13.48 3.72
CA PRO A 42 14.56 12.07 3.55
C PRO A 42 13.73 11.78 2.30
N THR A 43 13.68 12.71 1.33
CA THR A 43 12.88 12.60 0.11
C THR A 43 13.19 11.34 -0.67
N GLY A 44 14.46 10.94 -0.76
CA GLY A 44 14.87 9.70 -1.44
C GLY A 44 14.41 8.42 -0.73
N GLN A 45 14.46 8.39 0.60
CA GLN A 45 14.02 7.24 1.39
C GLN A 45 12.49 7.09 1.35
N ILE A 46 11.77 8.21 1.46
CA ILE A 46 10.30 8.22 1.34
C ILE A 46 9.87 7.78 -0.08
N ALA A 47 10.54 8.27 -1.13
CA ALA A 47 10.25 7.85 -2.51
C ALA A 47 10.55 6.36 -2.75
N ALA A 48 11.68 5.85 -2.25
CA ALA A 48 12.01 4.43 -2.33
C ALA A 48 10.97 3.57 -1.60
N ALA A 49 10.55 3.99 -0.40
CA ALA A 49 9.52 3.32 0.37
C ALA A 49 8.16 3.32 -0.36
N ALA A 50 7.79 4.43 -1.00
CA ALA A 50 6.57 4.52 -1.80
C ALA A 50 6.58 3.55 -2.99
N ILE A 51 7.72 3.41 -3.69
CA ILE A 51 7.88 2.44 -4.78
C ILE A 51 7.70 1.01 -4.23
N VAL A 52 8.38 0.67 -3.14
CA VAL A 52 8.30 -0.67 -2.52
C VAL A 52 6.89 -1.02 -2.06
N VAL A 53 6.14 -0.07 -1.48
CA VAL A 53 4.73 -0.27 -1.09
C VAL A 53 3.84 -0.58 -2.30
N THR A 54 4.14 0.00 -3.46
CA THR A 54 3.31 -0.09 -4.68
C THR A 54 3.59 -1.36 -5.48
N VAL A 55 4.81 -1.92 -5.41
CA VAL A 55 5.22 -3.15 -6.11
C VAL A 55 4.24 -4.34 -5.92
N PRO A 56 3.87 -4.76 -4.69
CA PRO A 56 2.98 -5.91 -4.51
C PRO A 56 1.58 -5.67 -5.09
N ILE A 57 1.10 -4.42 -5.06
CA ILE A 57 -0.17 -4.05 -5.71
C ILE A 57 -0.06 -4.24 -7.23
N ILE A 58 1.01 -3.74 -7.84
CA ILE A 58 1.27 -3.90 -9.28
C ILE A 58 1.35 -5.37 -9.66
N VAL A 59 2.08 -6.20 -8.90
CA VAL A 59 2.19 -7.64 -9.14
C VAL A 59 0.82 -8.32 -9.09
N MET A 60 0.00 -8.02 -8.07
CA MET A 60 -1.35 -8.59 -8.00
C MET A 60 -2.24 -8.11 -9.13
N VAL A 61 -2.17 -6.83 -9.51
CA VAL A 61 -2.92 -6.32 -10.65
C VAL A 61 -2.50 -7.03 -11.92
N LEU A 62 -1.21 -7.24 -12.18
CA LEU A 62 -0.74 -7.95 -13.38
C LEU A 62 -1.22 -9.41 -13.44
N ILE A 63 -1.31 -10.09 -12.29
CA ILE A 63 -1.85 -11.47 -12.19
C ILE A 63 -3.37 -11.48 -12.42
N PHE A 64 -4.11 -10.54 -11.83
CA PHE A 64 -5.57 -10.55 -11.79
C PHE A 64 -6.26 -9.57 -12.75
N GLN A 65 -5.51 -8.83 -13.57
CA GLN A 65 -6.00 -7.77 -14.47
C GLN A 65 -7.16 -8.23 -15.34
N ARG A 66 -7.08 -9.45 -15.91
CA ARG A 66 -8.16 -10.01 -16.74
C ARG A 66 -9.47 -10.17 -15.98
N ARG A 67 -9.41 -10.60 -14.71
CA ARG A 67 -10.61 -10.76 -13.86
C ARG A 67 -11.12 -9.41 -13.33
N ILE A 68 -10.23 -8.46 -13.06
CA ILE A 68 -10.61 -7.11 -12.63
C ILE A 68 -11.35 -6.38 -13.76
N VAL A 69 -10.80 -6.39 -14.97
CA VAL A 69 -11.43 -5.77 -16.15
C VAL A 69 -12.77 -6.43 -16.45
N ALA A 70 -12.85 -7.77 -16.42
CA ALA A 70 -14.12 -8.49 -16.61
C ALA A 70 -15.17 -8.15 -15.55
N GLY A 71 -14.77 -7.98 -14.28
CA GLY A 71 -15.66 -7.58 -13.19
C GLY A 71 -16.17 -6.15 -13.31
N LEU A 72 -15.31 -5.20 -13.73
CA LEU A 72 -15.69 -3.82 -13.98
C LEU A 72 -16.64 -3.70 -15.18
N THR A 73 -16.36 -4.42 -16.28
CA THR A 73 -17.24 -4.41 -17.46
C THR A 73 -18.58 -5.07 -17.18
N ALA A 74 -18.63 -6.15 -16.38
CA ALA A 74 -19.89 -6.80 -16.01
C ALA A 74 -20.76 -5.94 -15.08
N GLY A 75 -20.16 -5.07 -14.27
CA GLY A 75 -20.86 -4.07 -13.47
C GLY A 75 -21.37 -2.87 -14.28
N ALA A 76 -20.67 -2.51 -15.36
CA ALA A 76 -21.01 -1.36 -16.20
C ALA A 76 -22.24 -1.57 -17.11
N VAL A 77 -22.63 -2.82 -17.42
CA VAL A 77 -23.79 -3.13 -18.29
C VAL A 77 -25.10 -3.36 -17.52
N LYS A 78 -25.10 -3.21 -16.20
CA LYS A 78 -26.32 -3.27 -15.36
C LYS A 78 -26.86 -1.87 -14.98
N GLY A 79 -26.30 -0.82 -15.56
CA GLY A 79 -26.87 0.53 -15.56
C GLY A 79 -27.74 0.74 -16.79
#